data_AF-A0A1V4UTI5-F1
#
_entry.id   AF-A0A1V4UTI5-F1
#
_cell.length_a   1.000
_cell.length_b   1.000
_cell.length_c   1.000
_cell.angle_alpha   90.00
_cell.angle_beta   90.00
_cell.angle_gamma   90.00
#
_symmetry.space_group_name_H-M   'P 1'
#
loop_
_entity.id
_entity.type
_entity.pdbx_description
1 polymer ?
#
loop_
_entity_poly.entity_id
_entity_poly.type
_entity_poly.pdbx_seq_one_letter_code
_entity_poly.pdbx_strand_id
1 'polypeptide(L)'
;MQFAEIIEHWTGWCPKKQNLRKASRTFFLSEESSMQSRKSIRSKTKGMVAVVLVALAALAGMRLEFDSMQSPEWLFRDSKAVEGYQWLANSTENDAVVLAWWDYADGIEMIGHRGVVIREASQKIKNTIGGYQDPGKPWHKLEYALWYPYEPNEKVRDVAAFFISENATSAKEISRRFGADYALVMSGDLGKYFAVLLAAEKNFSDYVMAPKNPGAGKFDIRSNLKLETIYTKMVNGKSIEGFTKEFDNGQIRIYKIV
;
A
#
# COMPACT_ATOMS: atom_id res chain seq x y z
N MET A 1 -16.18 -1.21 13.25
CA MET A 1 -16.13 -2.68 13.22
C MET A 1 -15.21 -3.11 14.35
N GLN A 2 -15.77 -3.67 15.42
CA GLN A 2 -15.01 -3.98 16.64
C GLN A 2 -14.17 -5.24 16.40
N PHE A 3 -12.95 -5.29 16.93
CA PHE A 3 -11.95 -6.38 16.76
C PHE A 3 -12.54 -7.79 16.99
N ALA A 4 -13.58 -7.89 17.82
CA ALA A 4 -14.33 -9.12 18.09
C ALA A 4 -15.11 -9.65 16.86
N GLU A 5 -15.67 -8.78 16.02
CA GLU A 5 -16.46 -9.17 14.83
C GLU A 5 -15.57 -9.81 13.74
N ILE A 6 -14.30 -9.40 13.67
CA ILE A 6 -13.31 -9.94 12.72
C ILE A 6 -12.91 -11.37 13.11
N ILE A 7 -12.75 -11.63 14.41
CA ILE A 7 -12.40 -12.97 14.93
C ILE A 7 -13.56 -13.94 14.72
N GLU A 8 -14.81 -13.51 14.97
CA GLU A 8 -16.00 -14.37 14.84
C GLU A 8 -16.23 -14.79 13.37
N HIS A 9 -16.03 -13.88 12.42
CA HIS A 9 -16.19 -14.17 10.99
C HIS A 9 -15.11 -15.12 10.43
N TRP A 10 -13.88 -15.08 10.97
CA TRP A 10 -12.76 -15.85 10.42
C TRP A 10 -12.53 -17.21 11.08
N THR A 11 -12.90 -17.36 12.35
CA THR A 11 -12.61 -18.59 13.12
C THR A 11 -13.84 -19.47 13.33
N GLY A 12 -15.04 -18.98 13.00
CA GLY A 12 -16.30 -19.66 13.33
C GLY A 12 -16.54 -19.79 14.84
N TRP A 13 -15.79 -19.04 15.65
CA TRP A 13 -15.79 -19.18 17.10
C TRP A 13 -16.88 -18.30 17.72
N CYS A 14 -17.99 -18.94 18.12
CA CYS A 14 -19.12 -18.27 18.74
C CYS A 14 -19.11 -18.48 20.28
N PRO A 15 -18.95 -17.44 21.11
CA PRO A 15 -18.83 -17.56 22.57
C PRO A 15 -20.06 -18.16 23.27
N LYS A 16 -21.24 -18.07 22.63
CA LYS A 16 -22.53 -18.48 23.22
C LYS A 16 -22.65 -20.00 23.45
N LYS A 17 -21.81 -20.84 22.84
CA LYS A 17 -21.91 -22.31 22.97
C LYS A 17 -21.40 -22.88 24.31
N GLN A 18 -20.73 -22.09 25.17
CA GLN A 18 -20.24 -22.60 26.46
C GLN A 18 -21.24 -22.50 27.63
N ASN A 19 -22.32 -21.72 27.51
CA ASN A 19 -23.23 -21.46 28.64
C ASN A 19 -24.37 -22.47 28.82
N LEU A 20 -24.52 -23.47 27.94
CA LEU A 20 -25.61 -24.46 28.04
C LEU A 20 -25.23 -25.77 28.78
N ARG A 21 -23.99 -25.93 29.24
CA ARG A 21 -23.54 -27.17 29.93
C ARG A 21 -23.45 -27.09 31.46
N LYS A 22 -23.87 -25.99 32.09
CA LYS A 22 -23.85 -25.83 33.55
C LYS A 22 -25.25 -25.60 34.13
N ALA A 23 -26.11 -26.61 33.99
CA ALA A 23 -27.33 -26.68 34.78
C ALA A 23 -27.67 -28.15 35.03
N SER A 24 -27.01 -28.75 36.02
CA SER A 24 -27.54 -29.82 36.90
C SER A 24 -26.40 -30.51 37.62
N ARG A 25 -26.31 -30.26 38.93
CA ARG A 25 -25.98 -31.23 40.01
C ARG A 25 -25.66 -30.44 41.27
N THR A 26 -26.67 -30.31 42.11
CA THR A 26 -26.52 -30.17 43.56
C THR A 26 -25.85 -31.42 44.12
N PHE A 27 -24.85 -31.27 44.99
CA PHE A 27 -24.67 -32.06 46.22
C PHE A 27 -23.58 -31.41 47.09
N PHE A 28 -23.87 -31.33 48.40
CA PHE A 28 -23.05 -30.78 49.47
C PHE A 28 -22.00 -31.80 49.97
N LEU A 29 -21.04 -31.29 50.78
CA LEU A 29 -19.93 -31.92 51.53
C LEU A 29 -18.63 -32.04 50.70
N SER A 30 -17.42 -31.73 51.18
CA SER A 30 -16.88 -31.33 52.49
C SER A 30 -15.48 -30.71 52.24
N GLU A 31 -14.87 -30.16 53.29
CA GLU A 31 -13.62 -29.38 53.45
C GLU A 31 -12.31 -29.77 52.72
N GLU A 32 -12.29 -30.61 51.68
CA GLU A 32 -11.10 -30.88 50.86
C GLU A 32 -10.98 -30.00 49.59
N SER A 33 -12.02 -29.22 49.28
CA SER A 33 -12.10 -28.44 48.04
C SER A 33 -11.22 -27.19 48.01
N SER A 34 -10.67 -26.73 49.14
CA SER A 34 -9.94 -25.45 49.23
C SER A 34 -8.52 -25.51 48.64
N MET A 35 -7.84 -26.66 48.71
CA MET A 35 -6.47 -26.83 48.21
C MET A 35 -6.41 -27.21 46.71
N GLN A 36 -7.34 -28.05 46.24
CA GLN A 36 -7.44 -28.38 44.81
C GLN A 36 -7.99 -27.21 43.98
N SER A 37 -8.94 -26.43 44.51
CA SER A 37 -9.46 -25.21 43.88
C SER A 37 -8.36 -24.16 43.71
N ARG A 38 -7.53 -23.91 44.74
CA ARG A 38 -6.41 -22.97 44.66
C ARG A 38 -5.31 -23.41 43.68
N LYS A 39 -4.97 -24.70 43.61
CA LYS A 39 -4.02 -25.22 42.62
C LYS A 39 -4.55 -25.14 41.19
N SER A 40 -5.85 -25.41 40.98
CA SER A 40 -6.51 -25.33 39.67
C SER A 40 -6.63 -23.90 39.16
N ILE A 41 -6.99 -22.94 40.03
CA ILE A 41 -7.07 -21.52 39.65
C ILE A 41 -5.66 -20.98 39.37
N ARG A 42 -4.68 -21.29 40.23
CA ARG A 42 -3.28 -20.83 40.05
C ARG A 42 -2.61 -21.44 38.81
N SER A 43 -2.95 -22.66 38.40
CA SER A 43 -2.44 -23.24 37.15
C SER A 43 -3.14 -22.66 35.92
N LYS A 44 -4.45 -22.38 35.99
CA LYS A 44 -5.19 -21.69 34.93
C LYS A 44 -4.70 -20.26 34.71
N THR A 45 -4.43 -19.50 35.76
CA THR A 45 -3.88 -18.15 35.65
C THR A 45 -2.46 -18.16 35.07
N LYS A 46 -1.60 -19.10 35.49
CA LYS A 46 -0.26 -19.27 34.89
C LYS A 46 -0.32 -19.67 33.42
N GLY A 47 -1.24 -20.56 33.04
CA GLY A 47 -1.47 -20.94 31.65
C GLY A 47 -1.98 -19.77 30.80
N MET A 48 -2.88 -18.96 31.35
CA MET A 48 -3.39 -17.77 30.66
C MET A 48 -2.30 -16.71 30.46
N VAL A 49 -1.46 -16.47 31.49
CA VAL A 49 -0.31 -15.55 31.39
C VAL A 49 0.69 -16.05 30.33
N ALA A 50 0.98 -17.35 30.29
CA ALA A 50 1.87 -17.91 29.28
C ALA A 50 1.33 -17.72 27.86
N VAL A 51 0.02 -17.94 27.64
CA VAL A 51 -0.62 -17.72 26.33
C VAL A 51 -0.56 -16.25 25.92
N VAL A 52 -0.81 -15.33 26.85
CA VAL A 52 -0.72 -13.88 26.57
C VAL A 52 0.71 -13.48 26.19
N LEU A 53 1.72 -13.97 26.91
CA LEU A 53 3.12 -13.69 26.59
C LEU A 53 3.54 -14.24 25.23
N VAL A 54 3.10 -15.45 24.88
CA VAL A 54 3.36 -16.05 23.56
C VAL A 54 2.69 -15.23 22.45
N ALA A 55 1.45 -14.78 22.67
CA ALA A 55 0.74 -13.94 21.71
C ALA A 55 1.43 -12.58 21.51
N LEU A 56 1.89 -11.94 22.59
CA LEU A 56 2.65 -10.68 22.51
C LEU A 56 3.98 -10.85 21.80
N ALA A 57 4.71 -11.94 22.08
CA ALA A 57 5.96 -12.25 21.39
C ALA A 57 5.74 -12.50 19.88
N ALA A 58 4.66 -13.20 19.52
CA ALA A 58 4.28 -13.42 18.12
C ALA A 58 3.94 -12.09 17.42
N LEU A 59 3.14 -11.22 18.04
CA LEU A 59 2.82 -9.89 17.49
C LEU A 59 4.06 -9.01 17.34
N ALA A 60 4.97 -9.03 18.30
CA ALA A 60 6.23 -8.30 18.22
C ALA A 60 7.13 -8.84 17.10
N GLY A 61 7.21 -10.17 16.95
CA GLY A 61 7.93 -10.80 15.85
C GLY A 61 7.38 -10.40 14.48
N MET A 62 6.05 -10.49 14.31
CA MET A 62 5.37 -10.05 13.08
C MET A 62 5.61 -8.55 12.80
N ARG A 63 5.56 -7.69 13.82
CA ARG A 63 5.81 -6.26 13.67
C ARG A 63 7.24 -5.98 13.16
N LEU A 64 8.24 -6.66 13.73
CA LEU A 64 9.64 -6.52 13.32
C LEU A 64 9.87 -7.04 11.90
N GLU A 65 9.25 -8.16 11.53
CA GLU A 65 9.31 -8.68 10.16
C GLU A 65 8.67 -7.69 9.17
N PHE A 66 7.51 -7.13 9.53
CA PHE A 66 6.84 -6.10 8.72
C PHE A 66 7.70 -4.86 8.51
N ASP A 67 8.31 -4.34 9.59
CA ASP A 67 9.24 -3.21 9.50
C ASP A 67 10.43 -3.50 8.60
N SER A 68 11.03 -4.69 8.71
CA SER A 68 12.15 -5.09 7.86
C SER A 68 11.79 -5.13 6.38
N MET A 69 10.56 -5.48 6.03
CA MET A 69 10.09 -5.51 4.64
C MET A 69 9.82 -4.13 4.06
N GLN A 70 9.41 -3.18 4.90
CA GLN A 70 9.26 -1.78 4.51
C GLN A 70 10.61 -1.03 4.46
N SER A 71 11.73 -1.75 4.58
CA SER A 71 13.05 -1.10 4.57
C SER A 71 13.34 -0.44 3.21
N PRO A 72 13.88 0.78 3.21
CA PRO A 72 14.16 1.55 2.00
C PRO A 72 15.44 1.10 1.26
N GLU A 73 16.09 0.00 1.67
CA GLU A 73 17.37 -0.45 1.11
C GLU A 73 17.31 -0.70 -0.41
N TRP A 74 16.12 -1.06 -0.92
CA TRP A 74 15.91 -1.27 -2.34
C TRP A 74 16.06 0.02 -3.18
N LEU A 75 15.85 1.20 -2.59
CA LEU A 75 15.93 2.51 -3.28
C LEU A 75 17.30 2.76 -3.89
N PHE A 76 18.37 2.27 -3.25
CA PHE A 76 19.75 2.51 -3.67
C PHE A 76 20.23 1.53 -4.76
N ARG A 77 19.41 0.56 -5.17
CA ARG A 77 19.82 -0.45 -6.17
C ARG A 77 19.76 0.06 -7.61
N ASP A 78 18.87 1.00 -7.90
CA ASP A 78 18.73 1.61 -9.23
C ASP A 78 19.46 2.95 -9.26
N SER A 79 20.71 2.94 -9.75
CA SER A 79 21.55 4.15 -9.79
C SER A 79 20.94 5.29 -10.61
N LYS A 80 20.14 4.98 -11.64
CA LYS A 80 19.45 5.99 -12.43
C LYS A 80 18.24 6.56 -11.71
N ALA A 81 17.52 5.76 -10.91
CA ALA A 81 16.47 6.29 -10.05
C ALA A 81 17.07 7.25 -9.01
N VAL A 82 18.16 6.84 -8.36
CA VAL A 82 18.90 7.65 -7.37
C VAL A 82 19.35 8.98 -7.96
N GLU A 83 19.89 8.98 -9.18
CA GLU A 83 20.31 10.20 -9.89
C GLU A 83 19.13 11.21 -10.02
N GLY A 84 17.94 10.75 -10.38
CA GLY A 84 16.77 11.63 -10.48
C GLY A 84 16.30 12.18 -9.13
N TYR A 85 16.36 11.38 -8.07
CA TYR A 85 16.06 11.88 -6.72
C TYR A 85 17.13 12.90 -6.26
N GLN A 86 18.40 12.65 -6.54
CA GLN A 86 19.47 13.63 -6.26
C GLN A 86 19.28 14.92 -7.06
N TRP A 87 18.79 14.82 -8.30
CA TRP A 87 18.45 15.99 -9.09
C TRP A 87 17.35 16.83 -8.42
N LEU A 88 16.31 16.20 -7.85
CA LEU A 88 15.30 16.91 -7.06
C LEU A 88 15.95 17.70 -5.92
N ALA A 89 16.80 17.03 -5.13
CA ALA A 89 17.45 17.64 -3.97
C ALA A 89 18.30 18.87 -4.33
N ASN A 90 18.98 18.83 -5.48
CA ASN A 90 19.95 19.84 -5.89
C ASN A 90 19.36 20.95 -6.78
N SER A 91 18.22 20.71 -7.43
CA SER A 91 17.74 21.56 -8.55
C SER A 91 16.34 22.14 -8.35
N THR A 92 15.69 21.84 -7.23
CA THR A 92 14.34 22.33 -6.90
C THR A 92 14.32 23.04 -5.55
N GLU A 93 13.27 23.81 -5.28
CA GLU A 93 13.08 24.53 -4.01
C GLU A 93 12.93 23.56 -2.83
N ASN A 94 13.39 23.92 -1.63
CA ASN A 94 13.44 23.02 -0.47
C ASN A 94 12.06 22.53 -0.01
N ASP A 95 11.01 23.32 -0.27
CA ASP A 95 9.62 23.03 0.05
C ASP A 95 8.82 22.48 -1.13
N ALA A 96 9.48 22.18 -2.26
CA ALA A 96 8.80 21.68 -3.45
C ALA A 96 8.08 20.36 -3.17
N VAL A 97 6.88 20.23 -3.72
CA VAL A 97 6.02 19.05 -3.58
C VAL A 97 5.95 18.29 -4.90
N VAL A 98 6.18 16.99 -4.84
CA VAL A 98 6.20 16.09 -5.99
C VAL A 98 4.95 15.21 -6.03
N LEU A 99 4.22 15.28 -7.14
CA LEU A 99 3.14 14.35 -7.47
C LEU A 99 3.74 13.14 -8.19
N ALA A 100 3.76 12.00 -7.50
CA ALA A 100 4.25 10.74 -8.01
C ALA A 100 3.30 9.60 -7.63
N TRP A 101 3.46 8.44 -8.25
CA TRP A 101 2.86 7.21 -7.73
C TRP A 101 3.53 6.83 -6.40
N TRP A 102 2.76 6.26 -5.46
CA TRP A 102 3.19 6.06 -4.07
C TRP A 102 4.48 5.22 -3.93
N ASP A 103 4.73 4.27 -4.85
CA ASP A 103 5.96 3.48 -4.89
C ASP A 103 7.26 4.33 -4.86
N TYR A 104 7.20 5.60 -5.26
CA TYR A 104 8.37 6.49 -5.37
C TYR A 104 8.53 7.44 -4.18
N ALA A 105 7.60 7.42 -3.22
CA ALA A 105 7.54 8.39 -2.15
C ALA A 105 8.82 8.39 -1.29
N ASP A 106 9.28 7.21 -0.86
CA ASP A 106 10.47 7.11 -0.02
C ASP A 106 11.72 7.64 -0.75
N GLY A 107 11.85 7.44 -2.07
CA GLY A 107 12.97 7.99 -2.85
C GLY A 107 12.94 9.52 -2.90
N ILE A 108 11.75 10.09 -3.08
CA ILE A 108 11.54 11.55 -3.12
C ILE A 108 11.81 12.18 -1.74
N GLU A 109 11.33 11.57 -0.65
CA GLU A 109 11.50 12.11 0.70
C GLU A 109 12.92 11.89 1.23
N MET A 110 13.46 10.67 1.10
CA MET A 110 14.73 10.30 1.73
C MET A 110 15.97 10.76 0.96
N ILE A 111 15.91 10.77 -0.38
CA ILE A 111 17.03 11.17 -1.25
C ILE A 111 16.77 12.56 -1.85
N GLY A 112 15.55 12.79 -2.33
CA GLY A 112 15.16 14.08 -2.91
C GLY A 112 14.94 15.18 -1.88
N HIS A 113 14.67 14.83 -0.61
CA HIS A 113 14.33 15.77 0.45
C HIS A 113 13.19 16.72 0.05
N ARG A 114 12.16 16.18 -0.63
CA ARG A 114 10.97 16.92 -1.09
C ARG A 114 9.70 16.32 -0.54
N GLY A 115 8.65 17.15 -0.47
CA GLY A 115 7.32 16.70 -0.10
C GLY A 115 6.73 15.81 -1.19
N VAL A 116 5.83 14.89 -0.80
CA VAL A 116 5.09 14.03 -1.73
C VAL A 116 3.60 14.19 -1.54
N VAL A 117 2.85 14.12 -2.65
CA VAL A 117 1.38 14.20 -2.56
C VAL A 117 0.83 12.97 -1.85
N ILE A 118 1.22 11.76 -2.24
CA ILE A 118 0.84 10.51 -1.57
C ILE A 118 2.09 9.74 -1.20
N ARG A 119 2.13 9.22 0.03
CA ARG A 119 3.24 8.39 0.50
C ARG A 119 2.97 6.90 0.33
N GLU A 120 1.70 6.49 0.46
CA GLU A 120 1.31 5.09 0.52
C GLU A 120 0.12 4.78 -0.40
N ALA A 121 -0.11 3.49 -0.64
CA ALA A 121 -1.31 3.04 -1.33
C ALA A 121 -2.58 3.31 -0.49
N SER A 122 -3.74 3.29 -1.14
CA SER A 122 -5.03 3.27 -0.44
C SER A 122 -5.54 1.85 -0.23
N GLN A 123 -6.46 1.69 0.73
CA GLN A 123 -7.03 0.39 1.04
C GLN A 123 -7.78 -0.23 -0.15
N LYS A 124 -8.35 0.61 -1.04
CA LYS A 124 -9.06 0.18 -2.26
C LYS A 124 -8.15 -0.56 -3.24
N ILE A 125 -6.87 -0.20 -3.31
CA ILE A 125 -5.90 -0.83 -4.21
C ILE A 125 -4.91 -1.73 -3.48
N LYS A 126 -5.17 -2.12 -2.22
CA LYS A 126 -4.26 -2.99 -1.44
C LYS A 126 -3.84 -4.26 -2.19
N ASN A 127 -4.70 -4.78 -3.06
CA ASN A 127 -4.41 -5.97 -3.85
C ASN A 127 -3.37 -5.76 -4.95
N THR A 128 -2.95 -4.52 -5.23
CA THR A 128 -1.88 -4.21 -6.18
C THR A 128 -0.53 -4.01 -5.48
N ILE A 129 -0.49 -4.05 -4.14
CA ILE A 129 0.74 -3.94 -3.36
C ILE A 129 1.44 -5.29 -3.39
N GLY A 130 2.69 -5.32 -3.87
CA GLY A 130 3.46 -6.57 -4.01
C GLY A 130 3.57 -7.35 -2.70
N GLY A 131 3.91 -6.67 -1.60
CA GLY A 131 4.01 -7.30 -0.28
C GLY A 131 2.67 -7.84 0.26
N TYR A 132 1.53 -7.21 -0.07
CA TYR A 132 0.21 -7.70 0.35
C TYR A 132 -0.19 -8.99 -0.37
N GLN A 133 0.26 -9.19 -1.61
CA GLN A 133 -0.04 -10.35 -2.44
C GLN A 133 0.99 -11.47 -2.33
N ASP A 134 2.04 -11.32 -1.52
CA ASP A 134 3.11 -12.33 -1.41
C ASP A 134 2.54 -13.69 -0.97
N PRO A 135 2.53 -14.70 -1.86
CA PRO A 135 1.96 -16.01 -1.54
C PRO A 135 2.82 -16.79 -0.54
N GLY A 136 4.10 -16.42 -0.38
CA GLY A 136 5.03 -17.04 0.56
C GLY A 136 4.75 -16.67 2.02
N LYS A 137 3.92 -15.65 2.28
CA LYS A 137 3.71 -15.09 3.62
C LYS A 137 2.22 -14.85 3.92
N PRO A 138 1.47 -15.90 4.30
CA PRO A 138 0.02 -15.83 4.43
C PRO A 138 -0.50 -14.86 5.50
N TRP A 139 0.34 -14.49 6.49
CA TRP A 139 -0.01 -13.52 7.53
C TRP A 139 0.09 -12.05 7.08
N HIS A 140 0.71 -11.75 5.93
CA HIS A 140 0.87 -10.37 5.46
C HIS A 140 -0.44 -9.61 5.34
N LYS A 141 -1.52 -10.27 4.91
CA LYS A 141 -2.82 -9.61 4.82
C LYS A 141 -3.30 -9.06 6.17
N LEU A 142 -2.95 -9.76 7.26
CA LEU A 142 -3.22 -9.30 8.62
C LEU A 142 -2.28 -8.15 9.01
N GLU A 143 -0.98 -8.25 8.72
CA GLU A 143 -0.01 -7.19 9.02
C GLU A 143 -0.36 -5.88 8.33
N TYR A 144 -0.69 -5.93 7.04
CA TYR A 144 -1.14 -4.76 6.28
C TYR A 144 -2.45 -4.19 6.85
N ALA A 145 -3.37 -5.04 7.32
CA ALA A 145 -4.60 -4.56 7.95
C ALA A 145 -4.36 -3.89 9.31
N LEU A 146 -3.29 -4.27 10.03
CA LEU A 146 -2.98 -3.76 11.36
C LEU A 146 -2.04 -2.55 11.35
N TRP A 147 -1.06 -2.52 10.44
CA TRP A 147 0.08 -1.62 10.54
C TRP A 147 0.38 -0.80 9.30
N TYR A 148 -0.15 -1.16 8.11
CA TYR A 148 0.15 -0.39 6.91
C TYR A 148 -0.57 0.97 6.94
N PRO A 149 0.15 2.09 6.80
CA PRO A 149 -0.41 3.42 6.94
C PRO A 149 -1.11 3.87 5.64
N TYR A 150 -2.23 3.24 5.31
CA TYR A 150 -2.98 3.55 4.09
C TYR A 150 -3.33 5.04 3.97
N GLU A 151 -3.13 5.60 2.77
CA GLU A 151 -3.62 6.93 2.42
C GLU A 151 -5.14 6.91 2.19
N PRO A 152 -5.84 8.06 2.37
CA PRO A 152 -7.25 8.18 2.06
C PRO A 152 -7.56 7.77 0.60
N ASN A 153 -8.61 6.97 0.42
CA ASN A 153 -9.00 6.49 -0.92
C ASN A 153 -9.24 7.63 -1.92
N GLU A 154 -9.86 8.72 -1.47
CA GLU A 154 -10.15 9.90 -2.31
C GLU A 154 -8.87 10.59 -2.78
N LYS A 155 -7.87 10.71 -1.90
CA LYS A 155 -6.58 11.33 -2.21
C LYS A 155 -5.82 10.52 -3.26
N VAL A 156 -5.75 9.19 -3.10
CA VAL A 156 -5.11 8.29 -4.07
C VAL A 156 -5.90 8.25 -5.39
N ARG A 157 -7.24 8.28 -5.34
CA ARG A 157 -8.10 8.38 -6.53
C ARG A 157 -7.82 9.67 -7.30
N ASP A 158 -7.66 10.79 -6.61
CA ASP A 158 -7.39 12.08 -7.24
C ASP A 158 -5.99 12.12 -7.89
N VAL A 159 -4.96 11.58 -7.22
CA VAL A 159 -3.62 11.39 -7.84
C VAL A 159 -3.71 10.47 -9.07
N ALA A 160 -4.50 9.40 -9.00
CA ALA A 160 -4.73 8.55 -10.16
C ALA A 160 -5.46 9.31 -11.28
N ALA A 161 -6.45 10.15 -10.94
CA ALA A 161 -7.17 11.00 -11.88
C ALA A 161 -6.26 12.02 -12.58
N PHE A 162 -5.26 12.57 -11.89
CA PHE A 162 -4.20 13.37 -12.50
C PHE A 162 -3.51 12.58 -13.61
N PHE A 163 -3.05 11.37 -13.29
CA PHE A 163 -2.32 10.52 -14.23
C PHE A 163 -3.16 10.10 -15.43
N ILE A 164 -4.44 9.77 -15.23
CA ILE A 164 -5.32 9.31 -16.32
C ILE A 164 -6.01 10.45 -17.07
N SER A 165 -5.76 11.71 -16.70
CA SER A 165 -6.30 12.86 -17.43
C SER A 165 -5.82 12.86 -18.88
N GLU A 166 -6.71 13.18 -19.82
CA GLU A 166 -6.38 13.20 -21.25
C GLU A 166 -5.80 14.57 -21.70
N ASN A 167 -6.11 15.62 -20.93
CA ASN A 167 -5.70 16.99 -21.20
C ASN A 167 -4.93 17.60 -20.02
N ALA A 168 -4.09 18.58 -20.32
CA ALA A 168 -3.24 19.24 -19.34
C ALA A 168 -4.02 20.11 -18.34
N THR A 169 -5.13 20.73 -18.76
CA THR A 169 -5.94 21.61 -17.92
C THR A 169 -6.47 20.86 -16.70
N SER A 170 -7.09 19.71 -16.91
CA SER A 170 -7.65 18.87 -15.83
C SER A 170 -6.56 18.33 -14.91
N ALA A 171 -5.42 17.90 -15.45
CA ALA A 171 -4.29 17.46 -14.63
C ALA A 171 -3.72 18.60 -13.79
N LYS A 172 -3.53 19.79 -14.36
CA LYS A 172 -3.05 20.97 -13.63
C LYS A 172 -4.01 21.42 -12.53
N GLU A 173 -5.31 21.29 -12.74
CA GLU A 173 -6.29 21.60 -11.69
C GLU A 173 -6.09 20.69 -10.47
N ILE A 174 -5.92 19.39 -10.71
CA ILE A 174 -5.67 18.41 -9.65
C ILE A 174 -4.34 18.69 -8.95
N SER A 175 -3.26 18.96 -9.70
CA SER A 175 -1.94 19.23 -9.10
C SER A 175 -1.95 20.46 -8.20
N ARG A 176 -2.65 21.53 -8.62
CA ARG A 176 -2.82 22.75 -7.81
C ARG A 176 -3.55 22.50 -6.49
N ARG A 177 -4.57 21.62 -6.47
CA ARG A 177 -5.28 21.27 -5.22
C ARG A 177 -4.35 20.66 -4.17
N PHE A 178 -3.30 19.98 -4.62
CA PHE A 178 -2.29 19.38 -3.74
C PHE A 178 -1.03 20.23 -3.57
N GLY A 179 -0.99 21.43 -4.16
CA GLY A 179 0.20 22.28 -4.15
C GLY A 179 1.43 21.63 -4.78
N ALA A 180 1.24 20.75 -5.78
CA ALA A 180 2.34 20.05 -6.41
C ALA A 180 3.05 20.94 -7.46
N ASP A 181 4.37 21.03 -7.33
CA ASP A 181 5.25 21.80 -8.22
C ASP A 181 5.83 20.93 -9.33
N TYR A 182 6.02 19.64 -9.05
CA TYR A 182 6.62 18.68 -9.96
C TYR A 182 5.76 17.41 -10.09
N ALA A 183 5.85 16.75 -11.24
CA ALA A 183 5.34 15.40 -11.46
C ALA A 183 6.50 14.46 -11.81
N LEU A 184 6.51 13.27 -11.23
CA LEU A 184 7.57 12.28 -11.41
C LEU A 184 7.01 10.95 -11.90
N VAL A 185 7.63 10.40 -12.94
CA VAL A 185 7.31 9.06 -13.47
C VAL A 185 8.59 8.30 -13.83
N MET A 186 8.47 6.98 -13.84
CA MET A 186 9.51 6.06 -14.30
C MET A 186 9.21 5.56 -15.71
N SER A 187 10.20 5.07 -16.45
CA SER A 187 10.02 4.56 -17.81
C SER A 187 9.24 3.23 -17.85
N GLY A 188 9.35 2.44 -16.78
CA GLY A 188 8.67 1.16 -16.58
C GLY A 188 7.24 1.28 -16.03
N ASP A 189 6.76 2.50 -15.78
CA ASP A 189 5.49 2.76 -15.07
C ASP A 189 4.23 2.25 -15.78
N LEU A 190 4.30 1.98 -17.09
CA LEU A 190 3.19 1.36 -17.79
C LEU A 190 2.83 -0.01 -17.21
N GLY A 191 3.76 -0.74 -16.60
CA GLY A 191 3.47 -1.98 -15.87
C GLY A 191 2.54 -1.78 -14.67
N LYS A 192 2.48 -0.57 -14.10
CA LYS A 192 1.62 -0.19 -12.97
C LYS A 192 0.30 0.43 -13.43
N TYR A 193 0.09 0.61 -14.73
CA TYR A 193 -1.05 1.36 -15.26
C TYR A 193 -2.41 0.76 -14.87
N PHE A 194 -2.50 -0.55 -14.71
CA PHE A 194 -3.68 -1.22 -14.17
C PHE A 194 -4.05 -0.72 -12.77
N ALA A 195 -3.07 -0.57 -11.87
CA ALA A 195 -3.29 -0.11 -10.50
C ALA A 195 -3.73 1.36 -10.48
N VAL A 196 -3.15 2.20 -11.34
CA VAL A 196 -3.55 3.60 -11.52
C VAL A 196 -5.00 3.69 -12.00
N LEU A 197 -5.37 2.93 -13.02
CA LEU A 197 -6.74 2.92 -13.54
C LEU A 197 -7.75 2.40 -12.51
N LEU A 198 -7.39 1.35 -11.76
CA LEU A 198 -8.21 0.82 -10.67
C LEU A 198 -8.42 1.87 -9.56
N ALA A 199 -7.38 2.61 -9.18
CA ALA A 199 -7.47 3.69 -8.21
C ALA A 199 -8.38 4.82 -8.69
N ALA A 200 -8.33 5.16 -9.98
CA ALA A 200 -9.21 6.13 -10.62
C ALA A 200 -10.62 5.60 -10.94
N GLU A 201 -10.94 4.37 -10.54
CA GLU A 201 -12.24 3.73 -10.75
C GLU A 201 -12.61 3.58 -12.23
N LYS A 202 -11.62 3.30 -13.07
CA LYS A 202 -11.77 3.10 -14.51
C LYS A 202 -11.51 1.66 -14.93
N ASN A 203 -12.13 1.25 -16.04
CA ASN A 203 -11.89 -0.07 -16.60
C ASN A 203 -10.62 -0.08 -17.46
N PHE A 204 -9.76 -1.07 -17.25
CA PHE A 204 -8.52 -1.23 -18.01
C PHE A 204 -8.75 -1.33 -19.52
N SER A 205 -9.84 -1.99 -19.93
CA SER A 205 -10.24 -2.18 -21.32
C SER A 205 -10.53 -0.88 -22.07
N ASP A 206 -10.84 0.20 -21.36
CA ASP A 206 -11.16 1.49 -22.00
C ASP A 206 -9.87 2.19 -22.45
N TYR A 207 -8.75 1.88 -21.81
CA TYR A 207 -7.45 2.53 -22.01
C TYR A 207 -6.44 1.66 -22.74
N VAL A 208 -6.60 0.33 -22.70
CA VAL A 208 -5.66 -0.62 -23.30
C VAL A 208 -6.44 -1.68 -24.09
N MET A 209 -6.01 -1.96 -25.32
CA MET A 209 -6.54 -3.03 -26.15
C MET A 209 -6.22 -4.38 -25.53
N ALA A 210 -7.21 -5.28 -25.56
CA ALA A 210 -6.96 -6.66 -25.22
C ALA A 210 -5.94 -7.26 -26.20
N PRO A 211 -5.01 -8.10 -25.72
CA PRO A 211 -4.06 -8.78 -26.60
C PRO A 211 -4.83 -9.57 -27.66
N LYS A 212 -4.51 -9.34 -28.95
CA LYS A 212 -5.13 -10.07 -30.07
C LYS A 212 -4.89 -11.58 -29.98
N ASN A 213 -3.77 -12.00 -29.37
CA ASN A 213 -3.43 -13.39 -29.10
C ASN A 213 -2.98 -13.53 -27.63
N PRO A 214 -3.87 -13.97 -26.71
CA PRO A 214 -3.57 -14.12 -25.29
C PRO A 214 -2.40 -15.07 -24.95
N GLY A 215 -1.97 -15.90 -25.90
CA GLY A 215 -0.85 -16.84 -25.74
C GLY A 215 0.43 -16.47 -26.50
N ALA A 216 0.46 -15.35 -27.25
CA ALA A 216 1.62 -14.98 -28.05
C ALA A 216 2.49 -13.93 -27.31
N GLY A 217 3.46 -14.42 -26.54
CA GLY A 217 4.51 -13.58 -25.94
C GLY A 217 4.07 -12.67 -24.78
N LYS A 218 5.00 -11.83 -24.31
CA LYS A 218 4.73 -10.84 -23.25
C LYS A 218 3.80 -9.75 -23.79
N PHE A 219 2.68 -9.53 -23.11
CA PHE A 219 1.79 -8.42 -23.42
C PHE A 219 2.48 -7.08 -23.13
N ASP A 220 2.64 -6.27 -24.16
CA ASP A 220 3.19 -4.92 -24.05
C ASP A 220 2.07 -3.89 -24.03
N ILE A 221 1.88 -3.24 -22.88
CA ILE A 221 0.87 -2.18 -22.71
C ILE A 221 1.15 -1.02 -23.65
N ARG A 222 2.44 -0.69 -23.89
CA ARG A 222 2.85 0.47 -24.68
C ARG A 222 2.33 0.42 -26.11
N SER A 223 2.46 -0.73 -26.76
CA SER A 223 1.96 -0.95 -28.14
C SER A 223 0.44 -1.15 -28.23
N ASN A 224 -0.27 -1.23 -27.10
CA ASN A 224 -1.71 -1.50 -27.05
C ASN A 224 -2.53 -0.38 -26.41
N LEU A 225 -1.97 0.81 -26.21
CA LEU A 225 -2.70 1.97 -25.69
C LEU A 225 -3.82 2.39 -26.64
N LYS A 226 -5.04 2.58 -26.11
CA LYS A 226 -6.18 3.17 -26.84
C LYS A 226 -6.22 4.69 -26.72
N LEU A 227 -5.76 5.21 -25.57
CA LEU A 227 -5.84 6.62 -25.19
C LEU A 227 -4.48 7.11 -24.71
N GLU A 228 -4.15 8.35 -25.05
CA GLU A 228 -2.98 9.03 -24.53
C GLU A 228 -3.35 9.93 -23.35
N THR A 229 -3.10 9.42 -22.15
CA THR A 229 -3.23 10.16 -20.89
C THR A 229 -1.94 10.90 -20.53
N ILE A 230 -2.00 11.82 -19.57
CA ILE A 230 -0.83 12.52 -19.00
C ILE A 230 0.22 11.50 -18.56
N TYR A 231 -0.18 10.43 -17.87
CA TYR A 231 0.72 9.36 -17.45
C TYR A 231 1.47 8.74 -18.62
N THR A 232 0.74 8.30 -19.66
CA THR A 232 1.38 7.67 -20.83
C THR A 232 2.29 8.64 -21.57
N LYS A 233 1.91 9.93 -21.70
CA LYS A 233 2.74 10.95 -22.31
C LYS A 233 4.03 11.18 -21.51
N MET A 234 3.92 11.31 -20.18
CA MET A 234 5.06 11.51 -19.28
C MET A 234 6.01 10.32 -19.29
N VAL A 235 5.49 9.09 -19.19
CA VAL A 235 6.27 7.84 -19.23
C VAL A 235 6.94 7.62 -20.59
N ASN A 236 6.37 8.16 -21.65
CA ASN A 236 6.94 8.16 -23.00
C ASN A 236 7.90 9.33 -23.26
N GLY A 237 8.12 10.21 -22.29
CA GLY A 237 9.04 11.34 -22.43
C GLY A 237 8.54 12.45 -23.35
N LYS A 238 7.24 12.50 -23.65
CA LYS A 238 6.65 13.45 -24.61
C LYS A 238 6.56 14.87 -24.03
N SER A 239 6.54 15.86 -24.93
CA SER A 239 6.17 17.23 -24.58
C SER A 239 4.67 17.32 -24.27
N ILE A 240 4.32 18.04 -23.22
CA ILE A 240 2.95 18.23 -22.74
C ILE A 240 2.79 19.70 -22.39
N GLU A 241 1.78 20.36 -22.96
CA GLU A 241 1.49 21.76 -22.65
C GLU A 241 1.26 21.94 -21.14
N GLY A 242 1.90 22.95 -20.54
CA GLY A 242 1.83 23.21 -19.09
C GLY A 242 2.68 22.27 -18.22
N PHE A 243 3.51 21.41 -18.82
CA PHE A 243 4.48 20.58 -18.11
C PHE A 243 5.84 20.65 -18.80
N THR A 244 6.82 21.27 -18.15
CA THR A 244 8.19 21.37 -18.66
C THR A 244 8.99 20.16 -18.18
N LYS A 245 9.55 19.36 -19.09
CA LYS A 245 10.43 18.24 -18.72
C LYS A 245 11.81 18.77 -18.32
N GLU A 246 12.07 18.82 -17.02
CA GLU A 246 13.31 19.38 -16.45
C GLU A 246 14.42 18.30 -16.32
N PHE A 247 14.03 17.04 -16.14
CA PHE A 247 14.96 15.92 -16.02
C PHE A 247 14.46 14.67 -16.75
N ASP A 248 15.37 14.00 -17.46
CA ASP A 248 15.13 12.71 -18.13
C ASP A 248 16.45 11.98 -18.34
N ASN A 249 16.68 10.89 -17.61
CA ASN A 249 17.84 10.00 -17.81
C ASN A 249 17.47 8.65 -18.46
N GLY A 250 16.28 8.60 -19.06
CA GLY A 250 15.68 7.41 -19.66
C GLY A 250 15.03 6.45 -18.67
N GLN A 251 15.35 6.52 -17.37
CA GLN A 251 14.73 5.71 -16.31
C GLN A 251 13.69 6.51 -15.54
N ILE A 252 14.06 7.69 -15.05
CA ILE A 252 13.19 8.59 -14.30
C ILE A 252 13.03 9.90 -15.07
N ARG A 253 11.83 10.46 -15.00
CA ARG A 253 11.48 11.71 -15.67
C ARG A 253 10.74 12.61 -14.71
N ILE A 254 11.14 13.87 -14.70
CA ILE A 254 10.60 14.87 -13.80
C ILE A 254 10.12 16.06 -14.64
N TYR A 255 8.86 16.41 -14.43
CA TYR A 255 8.19 17.49 -15.13
C TYR A 255 7.83 18.59 -14.12
N LYS A 256 8.28 19.81 -14.35
CA LYS A 256 7.79 21.00 -13.65
C LYS A 256 6.40 21.36 -14.15
N ILE A 257 5.50 21.65 -13.23
CA ILE A 257 4.12 22.02 -13.51
C ILE A 257 4.04 23.54 -13.60
N VAL A 258 3.61 24.07 -14.76
CA VAL A 258 3.55 25.51 -15.08
C VAL A 258 2.12 25.93 -15.30
#